data_AF-I0H6W5-F1
#
_entry.id   AF-I0H6W5-F1
#
_cell.length_a   1.000
_cell.length_b   1.000
_cell.length_c   1.000
_cell.angle_alpha   90.00
_cell.angle_beta   90.00
_cell.angle_gamma   90.00
#
_symmetry.space_group_name_H-M   'P 1'
#
loop_
_entity.id
_entity.type
_entity.pdbx_description
1 polymer ?
#
loop_
_entity_poly.entity_id
_entity_poly.type
_entity_poly.pdbx_seq_one_letter_code
_entity_poly.pdbx_strand_id
1 'polypeptide(L)'
;MLVNLARTDVPVYYLGDFSAPADITTMVLPQHREVTAAWVLPVLAALADMDGRGGGAVLPLLAECSGPLGPAMTLAVAYVLGARHEGDRLAAVDAFLILAATDETVLDETVLAATDGTVPAAGEETGRGGGAGFMAGVGAEIGDLCADGTVKLSRVVPALADAHRAGATRAVWQVLVAALPRLLASATAPRGLPDLLELTTQIAGAMSGKADIPGLAEVAGRSGSTRLGKEARRLRAVLR
;
A
#
# COMPACT_ATOMS: atom_id res chain seq x y z
N MET A 1 -17.53 24.89 43.73
CA MET A 1 -18.03 24.72 42.36
C MET A 1 -18.29 23.25 42.13
N LEU A 2 -19.56 22.82 42.11
CA LEU A 2 -19.95 21.46 41.73
C LEU A 2 -20.00 21.40 40.21
N VAL A 3 -19.11 20.60 39.61
CA VAL A 3 -19.10 20.34 38.15
C VAL A 3 -20.33 19.48 37.85
N ASN A 4 -21.29 20.08 37.15
CA ASN A 4 -22.52 19.40 36.74
C ASN A 4 -22.22 18.52 35.51
N LEU A 5 -22.13 17.21 35.72
CA LEU A 5 -22.09 16.20 34.65
C LEU A 5 -23.50 16.00 34.10
N ALA A 6 -24.03 17.02 33.42
CA ALA A 6 -25.25 16.88 32.64
C ALA A 6 -24.95 15.98 31.45
N ARG A 7 -25.56 14.78 31.43
CA ARG A 7 -25.52 13.88 30.29
C ARG A 7 -26.11 14.63 29.10
N THR A 8 -25.24 15.04 28.18
CA THR A 8 -25.64 15.81 27.00
C THR A 8 -26.11 14.82 25.95
N ASP A 9 -27.40 14.81 25.64
CA ASP A 9 -28.03 13.93 24.64
C ASP A 9 -27.77 14.39 23.19
N VAL A 10 -26.87 15.35 22.99
CA VAL A 10 -26.46 15.83 21.67
C VAL A 10 -24.98 15.52 21.50
N PRO A 11 -24.59 14.64 20.55
CA PRO A 11 -23.19 14.39 20.26
C PRO A 11 -22.54 15.69 19.81
N VAL A 12 -21.51 16.11 20.54
CA VAL A 12 -20.70 17.28 20.19
C VAL A 12 -19.72 16.84 19.11
N TYR A 13 -20.05 17.13 17.85
CA TYR A 13 -19.21 16.79 16.69
C TYR A 13 -17.90 17.60 16.73
N TYR A 14 -16.81 16.97 17.14
CA TYR A 14 -15.47 17.51 16.88
C TYR A 14 -15.07 17.19 15.44
N LEU A 15 -14.28 18.07 14.82
CA LEU A 15 -13.75 17.91 13.47
C LEU A 15 -12.90 16.61 13.28
N GLY A 16 -12.61 15.87 14.35
CA GLY A 16 -11.93 14.58 14.35
C GLY A 16 -12.83 13.35 14.58
N ASP A 17 -14.14 13.52 14.77
CA ASP A 17 -15.08 12.42 15.07
C ASP A 17 -15.69 11.78 13.79
N PHE A 18 -15.18 12.17 12.62
CA PHE A 18 -15.57 11.61 11.31
C PHE A 18 -14.98 10.20 11.05
N SER A 19 -14.39 9.55 12.06
CA SER A 19 -14.06 8.12 11.97
C SER A 19 -15.32 7.25 12.00
N ALA A 20 -16.36 7.64 12.75
CA ALA A 20 -17.63 6.91 12.84
C ALA A 20 -18.45 6.85 11.53
N PRO A 21 -18.51 7.89 10.68
CA PRO A 21 -19.24 7.82 9.41
C PRO A 21 -18.59 6.90 8.39
N ALA A 22 -17.33 6.47 8.53
CA ALA A 22 -16.75 5.55 7.55
C ALA A 22 -17.36 4.14 7.65
N ASP A 23 -17.64 3.67 8.86
CA ASP A 23 -18.38 2.43 9.12
C ASP A 23 -19.84 2.53 8.63
N ILE A 24 -20.46 3.71 8.80
CA ILE A 24 -21.83 3.96 8.34
C ILE A 24 -21.89 4.09 6.81
N THR A 25 -20.91 4.72 6.18
CA THR A 25 -20.88 4.90 4.71
C THR A 25 -20.52 3.62 3.97
N THR A 26 -19.70 2.74 4.54
CA THR A 26 -19.49 1.37 4.01
C THR A 26 -20.76 0.53 4.07
N MET A 27 -21.61 0.75 5.09
CA MET A 27 -22.94 0.13 5.17
C MET A 27 -23.97 0.70 4.18
N VAL A 28 -23.87 1.98 3.80
CA VAL A 28 -24.88 2.66 2.95
C VAL A 28 -24.47 2.75 1.48
N LEU A 29 -23.17 2.75 1.15
CA LEU A 29 -22.63 2.74 -0.22
C LEU A 29 -21.59 1.61 -0.42
N PRO A 30 -21.98 0.32 -0.31
CA PRO A 30 -21.06 -0.81 -0.45
C PRO A 30 -20.46 -0.96 -1.87
N GLN A 31 -21.00 -0.26 -2.89
CA GLN A 31 -20.52 -0.33 -4.27
C GLN A 31 -19.54 0.80 -4.66
N HIS A 32 -19.22 1.73 -3.75
CA HIS A 32 -18.42 2.91 -4.06
C HIS A 32 -17.18 3.05 -3.15
N ARG A 33 -16.43 1.96 -2.94
CA ARG A 33 -15.23 1.96 -2.07
C ARG A 33 -14.25 3.10 -2.35
N GLU A 34 -14.04 3.43 -3.63
CA GLU A 34 -13.09 4.48 -4.05
C GLU A 34 -13.52 5.88 -3.59
N VAL A 35 -14.82 6.19 -3.64
CA VAL A 35 -15.35 7.50 -3.21
C VAL A 35 -15.22 7.63 -1.69
N THR A 36 -15.55 6.56 -0.96
CA THR A 36 -15.39 6.54 0.49
C THR A 36 -13.92 6.66 0.89
N ALA A 37 -13.02 5.95 0.19
CA ALA A 37 -11.58 6.05 0.39
C ALA A 37 -11.08 7.49 0.19
N ALA A 38 -11.51 8.15 -0.89
CA ALA A 38 -11.15 9.54 -1.17
C ALA A 38 -11.63 10.49 -0.05
N TRP A 39 -12.82 10.24 0.50
CA TRP A 39 -13.39 11.06 1.58
C TRP A 39 -12.64 10.89 2.91
N VAL A 40 -12.21 9.67 3.26
CA VAL A 40 -11.48 9.40 4.51
C VAL A 40 -9.97 9.64 4.38
N LEU A 41 -9.45 9.86 3.18
CA LEU A 41 -8.01 9.99 2.91
C LEU A 41 -7.30 11.01 3.82
N PRO A 42 -7.85 12.20 4.14
CA PRO A 42 -7.19 13.12 5.06
C PRO A 42 -6.99 12.55 6.47
N VAL A 43 -7.93 11.73 6.95
CA VAL A 43 -7.83 11.05 8.25
C VAL A 43 -6.77 9.96 8.21
N LEU A 44 -6.66 9.23 7.10
CA LEU A 44 -5.65 8.19 6.92
C LEU A 44 -4.24 8.77 6.76
N ALA A 45 -4.10 9.86 6.00
CA ALA A 45 -2.85 10.59 5.86
C ALA A 45 -2.32 11.12 7.21
N ALA A 46 -3.23 11.59 8.08
CA ALA A 46 -2.89 12.01 9.44
C ALA A 46 -2.24 10.90 10.30
N LEU A 47 -2.46 9.63 10.00
CA LEU A 47 -1.84 8.51 10.73
C LEU A 47 -0.32 8.42 10.47
N ALA A 48 0.13 8.82 9.28
CA ALA A 48 1.53 8.87 8.91
C ALA A 48 2.17 10.23 9.26
N ASP A 49 1.50 11.33 8.87
CA ASP A 49 2.07 12.68 8.90
C ASP A 49 1.98 13.34 10.28
N MET A 50 0.84 13.13 10.96
CA MET A 50 0.53 13.73 12.26
C MET A 50 0.57 12.70 13.39
N ASP A 51 1.07 11.49 13.12
CA ASP A 51 1.16 10.39 14.08
C ASP A 51 -0.20 10.07 14.77
N GLY A 52 -1.31 10.31 14.06
CA GLY A 52 -2.68 10.00 14.51
C GLY A 52 -2.89 8.51 14.78
N ARG A 53 -3.96 8.15 15.49
CA ARG A 53 -4.24 6.77 15.94
C ARG A 53 -5.68 6.35 15.65
N GLY A 54 -5.86 5.09 15.27
CA GLY A 54 -7.15 4.40 15.28
C GLY A 54 -7.96 4.54 13.99
N GLY A 55 -7.64 5.53 13.16
CA GLY A 55 -8.30 5.73 11.87
C GLY A 55 -8.02 4.62 10.86
N GLY A 56 -7.00 3.78 11.06
CA GLY A 56 -6.65 2.69 10.14
C GLY A 56 -7.65 1.53 10.15
N ALA A 57 -8.46 1.41 11.20
CA ALA A 57 -9.44 0.33 11.37
C ALA A 57 -10.55 0.31 10.29
N VAL A 58 -10.74 1.43 9.58
CA VAL A 58 -11.67 1.51 8.45
C VAL A 58 -11.17 0.74 7.21
N LEU A 59 -9.86 0.54 7.06
CA LEU A 59 -9.29 0.07 5.81
C LEU A 59 -9.74 -1.36 5.44
N PRO A 60 -9.81 -2.33 6.38
CA PRO A 60 -10.40 -3.64 6.09
C PRO A 60 -11.86 -3.54 5.63
N LEU A 61 -12.66 -2.66 6.23
CA LEU A 61 -14.06 -2.45 5.84
C LEU A 61 -14.17 -1.91 4.39
N LEU A 62 -13.26 -1.01 3.99
CA LEU A 62 -13.18 -0.52 2.62
C LEU A 62 -12.72 -1.60 1.63
N ALA A 63 -11.84 -2.50 2.07
CA ALA A 63 -11.37 -3.62 1.25
C ALA A 63 -12.50 -4.62 0.96
N GLU A 64 -13.37 -4.87 1.93
CA GLU A 64 -14.56 -5.72 1.78
C GLU A 64 -15.64 -5.07 0.90
N CYS A 65 -15.67 -3.74 0.82
CA CYS A 65 -16.58 -3.05 -0.09
C CYS A 65 -16.24 -3.34 -1.56
N SER A 66 -17.28 -3.36 -2.39
CA SER A 66 -17.17 -3.51 -3.84
C SER A 66 -16.94 -2.16 -4.54
N GLY A 67 -16.48 -2.20 -5.79
CA GLY A 67 -16.27 -1.02 -6.63
C GLY A 67 -14.89 -1.00 -7.29
N PRO A 68 -14.54 0.07 -8.03
CA PRO A 68 -13.22 0.18 -8.62
C PRO A 68 -12.13 0.31 -7.54
N LEU A 69 -10.93 -0.18 -7.85
CA LEU A 69 -9.72 0.10 -7.07
C LEU A 69 -8.95 1.19 -7.80
N GLY A 70 -8.97 2.40 -7.27
CA GLY A 70 -8.36 3.57 -7.89
C GLY A 70 -7.26 4.21 -7.02
N PRO A 71 -6.85 5.44 -7.40
CA PRO A 71 -5.77 6.18 -6.74
C PRO A 71 -6.02 6.47 -5.25
N ALA A 72 -7.27 6.65 -4.83
CA ALA A 72 -7.59 6.91 -3.42
C ALA A 72 -7.36 5.67 -2.57
N MET A 73 -7.71 4.48 -3.06
CA MET A 73 -7.41 3.23 -2.36
C MET A 73 -5.91 2.92 -2.31
N THR A 74 -5.15 3.20 -3.39
CA THR A 74 -3.70 2.99 -3.36
C THR A 74 -3.01 3.92 -2.36
N LEU A 75 -3.40 5.20 -2.35
CA LEU A 75 -2.90 6.18 -1.38
C LEU A 75 -3.31 5.82 0.06
N ALA A 76 -4.58 5.43 0.27
CA ALA A 76 -5.07 5.01 1.59
C ALA A 76 -4.22 3.87 2.16
N VAL A 77 -4.00 2.80 1.39
CA VAL A 77 -3.14 1.68 1.81
C VAL A 77 -1.71 2.14 2.08
N ALA A 78 -1.13 2.97 1.21
CA ALA A 78 0.23 3.48 1.39
C ALA A 78 0.39 4.30 2.69
N TYR A 79 -0.55 5.21 2.98
CA TYR A 79 -0.54 6.03 4.20
C TYR A 79 -0.69 5.19 5.47
N VAL A 80 -1.63 4.25 5.50
CA VAL A 80 -1.89 3.45 6.71
C VAL A 80 -0.77 2.43 6.97
N LEU A 81 -0.13 1.87 5.93
CA LEU A 81 1.11 1.08 6.10
C LEU A 81 2.24 1.91 6.72
N GLY A 82 2.25 3.22 6.45
CA GLY A 82 3.17 4.21 7.03
C GLY A 82 2.83 4.68 8.45
N ALA A 83 1.72 4.22 9.02
CA ALA A 83 1.21 4.71 10.30
C ALA A 83 2.17 4.43 11.45
N ARG A 84 2.20 5.35 12.43
CA ARG A 84 3.08 5.21 13.62
C ARG A 84 2.65 4.07 14.53
N HIS A 85 1.36 3.89 14.74
CA HIS A 85 0.86 2.91 15.69
C HIS A 85 0.68 1.55 15.00
N GLU A 86 1.02 0.49 15.73
CA GLU A 86 0.99 -0.87 15.21
C GLU A 86 -0.41 -1.35 14.87
N GLY A 87 -1.43 -0.97 15.66
CA GLY A 87 -2.82 -1.33 15.38
C GLY A 87 -3.32 -0.82 14.02
N ASP A 88 -2.94 0.41 13.64
CA ASP A 88 -3.29 0.96 12.32
C ASP A 88 -2.55 0.22 11.20
N ARG A 89 -1.26 -0.10 11.39
CA ARG A 89 -0.49 -0.88 10.41
C ARG A 89 -1.03 -2.30 10.24
N LEU A 90 -1.48 -2.95 11.31
CA LEU A 90 -2.10 -4.27 11.25
C LEU A 90 -3.39 -4.22 10.43
N ALA A 91 -4.25 -3.22 10.67
CA ALA A 91 -5.45 -3.02 9.84
C ALA A 91 -5.10 -2.79 8.36
N ALA A 92 -3.98 -2.12 8.07
CA ALA A 92 -3.50 -2.00 6.69
C ALA A 92 -3.05 -3.33 6.09
N VAL A 93 -2.37 -4.18 6.87
CA VAL A 93 -1.98 -5.52 6.43
C VAL A 93 -3.23 -6.38 6.19
N ASP A 94 -4.22 -6.35 7.08
CA ASP A 94 -5.47 -7.10 6.90
C ASP A 94 -6.20 -6.68 5.61
N ALA A 95 -6.35 -5.37 5.39
CA ALA A 95 -6.93 -4.85 4.16
C ALA A 95 -6.11 -5.24 2.92
N PHE A 96 -4.77 -5.19 3.01
CA PHE A 96 -3.88 -5.60 1.93
C PHE A 96 -4.07 -7.08 1.58
N LEU A 97 -4.24 -7.96 2.57
CA LEU A 97 -4.49 -9.39 2.36
C LEU A 97 -5.84 -9.65 1.68
N ILE A 98 -6.90 -8.94 2.09
CA ILE A 98 -8.23 -9.02 1.43
C ILE A 98 -8.14 -8.61 -0.04
N LEU A 99 -7.45 -7.50 -0.32
CA LEU A 99 -7.26 -6.99 -1.68
C LEU A 99 -6.34 -7.88 -2.52
N ALA A 100 -5.31 -8.47 -1.93
CA ALA A 100 -4.41 -9.41 -2.61
C ALA A 100 -5.16 -10.66 -3.06
N ALA A 101 -6.00 -11.22 -2.19
CA ALA A 101 -6.83 -12.37 -2.54
C ALA A 101 -7.79 -12.03 -3.68
N THR A 102 -8.35 -10.82 -3.70
CA THR A 102 -9.27 -10.35 -4.75
C THR A 102 -8.55 -10.12 -6.09
N ASP A 103 -7.31 -9.61 -6.08
CA ASP A 103 -6.50 -9.44 -7.30
C ASP A 103 -6.16 -10.79 -7.93
N GLU A 104 -5.83 -11.79 -7.11
CA GLU A 104 -5.56 -13.15 -7.58
C GLU A 104 -6.79 -13.80 -8.24
N THR A 105 -7.99 -13.64 -7.67
CA THR A 105 -9.20 -14.18 -8.28
C THR A 105 -9.54 -13.52 -9.62
N VAL A 106 -9.38 -12.19 -9.74
CA VAL A 106 -9.63 -11.47 -11.00
C VAL A 106 -8.63 -11.88 -12.08
N LEU A 107 -7.37 -12.11 -11.71
CA LEU A 107 -6.36 -12.62 -12.64
C LEU A 107 -6.73 -14.02 -13.15
N ASP A 108 -7.21 -14.91 -12.28
CA ASP A 108 -7.64 -16.26 -12.68
C ASP A 108 -8.87 -16.21 -13.61
N GLU A 109 -9.86 -15.37 -13.30
CA GLU A 109 -11.05 -15.18 -14.13
C GLU A 109 -10.73 -14.58 -15.51
N THR A 110 -9.84 -13.60 -15.58
CA THR A 110 -9.42 -13.02 -16.87
C THR A 110 -8.62 -14.00 -17.72
N VAL A 111 -7.82 -14.88 -17.10
CA VAL A 111 -7.13 -15.98 -17.80
C VAL A 111 -8.13 -17.00 -18.35
N LEU A 112 -9.15 -17.38 -17.58
CA LEU A 112 -10.24 -18.24 -18.05
C LEU A 112 -11.04 -17.57 -19.19
N ALA A 113 -11.38 -16.29 -19.07
CA ALA A 113 -12.08 -15.54 -20.12
C ALA A 113 -11.24 -15.37 -21.40
N ALA A 114 -9.91 -15.23 -21.27
CA ALA A 114 -9.00 -15.18 -22.40
C ALA A 114 -8.95 -16.51 -23.17
N THR A 115 -9.22 -17.66 -22.52
CA THR A 115 -9.38 -18.95 -23.20
C THR A 115 -10.71 -19.08 -23.95
N ASP A 116 -11.75 -18.35 -23.53
CA ASP A 116 -13.10 -18.39 -24.12
C ASP A 116 -13.33 -17.35 -25.24
N GLY A 117 -12.31 -16.55 -25.61
CA GLY A 117 -12.39 -15.59 -26.72
C GLY A 117 -13.42 -14.46 -26.55
N THR A 118 -14.00 -14.31 -25.35
CA THR A 118 -15.01 -13.27 -25.07
C THR A 118 -14.30 -12.03 -24.53
N VAL A 119 -14.08 -11.06 -25.42
CA VAL A 119 -13.55 -9.73 -25.06
C VAL A 119 -14.60 -9.01 -24.20
N PRO A 120 -14.32 -8.69 -22.92
CA PRO A 120 -15.24 -7.89 -22.12
C PRO A 120 -15.30 -6.47 -22.69
N ALA A 121 -16.52 -5.96 -22.88
CA ALA A 121 -16.80 -4.66 -23.46
C ALA A 121 -16.14 -3.53 -22.65
N ALA A 122 -15.49 -2.63 -23.39
CA ALA A 122 -14.74 -1.49 -22.89
C ALA A 122 -15.62 -0.46 -22.16
N GLY A 123 -15.08 0.04 -21.04
CA GLY A 123 -15.31 1.40 -20.56
C GLY A 123 -13.95 2.10 -20.50
N GLU A 124 -13.70 2.99 -21.46
CA GLU A 124 -12.53 3.88 -21.49
C GLU A 124 -12.71 5.02 -20.49
N GLU A 125 -11.81 5.15 -19.51
CA GLU A 125 -11.46 6.46 -18.93
C GLU A 125 -9.94 6.56 -18.77
N THR A 126 -9.36 7.56 -19.43
CA THR A 126 -7.93 7.85 -19.51
C THR A 126 -7.52 8.80 -18.39
N GLY A 127 -6.54 8.41 -17.56
CA GLY A 127 -5.85 9.36 -16.68
C GLY A 127 -4.86 8.74 -15.69
N ARG A 128 -3.64 8.38 -16.15
CA ARG A 128 -2.48 7.91 -15.36
C ARG A 128 -2.76 6.83 -14.30
N GLY A 129 -2.66 5.56 -14.73
CA GLY A 129 -2.62 4.40 -13.83
C GLY A 129 -3.15 3.11 -14.44
N GLY A 130 -3.85 3.17 -15.57
CA GLY A 130 -4.37 1.99 -16.26
C GLY A 130 -3.27 1.19 -16.96
N GLY A 131 -2.80 0.12 -16.30
CA GLY A 131 -1.94 -0.90 -16.92
C GLY A 131 -1.04 -1.68 -15.95
N ALA A 132 -0.80 -1.15 -14.75
CA ALA A 132 -0.11 -1.88 -13.68
C ALA A 132 -1.14 -2.19 -12.58
N GLY A 133 -1.23 -3.45 -12.16
CA GLY A 133 -2.24 -3.91 -11.18
C GLY A 133 -2.26 -3.08 -9.91
N PHE A 134 -3.37 -3.14 -9.15
CA PHE A 134 -3.59 -2.33 -7.95
C PHE A 134 -2.37 -2.31 -6.99
N MET A 135 -1.74 -3.47 -6.79
CA MET A 135 -0.56 -3.62 -5.93
C MET A 135 0.67 -2.87 -6.45
N ALA A 136 0.85 -2.81 -7.76
CA ALA A 136 1.89 -1.96 -8.35
C ALA A 136 1.57 -0.47 -8.15
N GLY A 137 0.29 -0.09 -8.19
CA GLY A 137 -0.17 1.26 -7.81
C GLY A 137 0.17 1.61 -6.36
N VAL A 138 -0.13 0.72 -5.40
CA VAL A 138 0.28 0.86 -4.00
C VAL A 138 1.81 1.02 -3.88
N GLY A 139 2.58 0.22 -4.61
CA GLY A 139 4.04 0.32 -4.62
C GLY A 139 4.56 1.65 -5.15
N ALA A 140 3.95 2.19 -6.21
CA ALA A 140 4.30 3.50 -6.74
C ALA A 140 4.07 4.60 -5.69
N GLU A 141 2.91 4.61 -5.02
CA GLU A 141 2.59 5.58 -3.98
C GLU A 141 3.52 5.47 -2.76
N ILE A 142 3.80 4.24 -2.29
CA ILE A 142 4.78 4.02 -1.21
C ILE A 142 6.16 4.55 -1.61
N GLY A 143 6.57 4.32 -2.86
CA GLY A 143 7.83 4.78 -3.41
C GLY A 143 7.94 6.30 -3.40
N ASP A 144 6.90 6.99 -3.89
CA ASP A 144 6.86 8.45 -3.98
C ASP A 144 6.78 9.09 -2.57
N LEU A 145 5.87 8.63 -1.70
CA LEU A 145 5.71 9.12 -0.32
C LEU A 145 6.92 8.85 0.58
N CYS A 146 7.67 7.78 0.34
CA CYS A 146 8.91 7.52 1.09
C CYS A 146 10.10 8.31 0.53
N ALA A 147 10.09 8.62 -0.77
CA ALA A 147 11.16 9.40 -1.42
C ALA A 147 11.12 10.88 -1.02
N ASP A 148 9.93 11.45 -0.82
CA ASP A 148 9.75 12.83 -0.35
C ASP A 148 9.78 12.98 1.19
N GLY A 149 9.73 11.87 1.91
CA GLY A 149 9.80 11.82 3.37
C GLY A 149 8.48 11.96 4.11
N THR A 150 7.35 11.99 3.39
CA THR A 150 5.99 11.98 3.95
C THR A 150 5.76 10.71 4.79
N VAL A 151 6.16 9.55 4.26
CA VAL A 151 6.08 8.26 4.95
C VAL A 151 7.47 7.72 5.29
N LYS A 152 7.61 7.16 6.49
CA LYS A 152 8.87 6.52 6.92
C LYS A 152 8.94 5.09 6.42
N LEU A 153 9.87 4.82 5.50
CA LEU A 153 10.12 3.47 4.97
C LEU A 153 10.40 2.42 6.06
N SER A 154 11.02 2.81 7.17
CA SER A 154 11.26 1.93 8.33
C SER A 154 9.97 1.42 9.01
N ARG A 155 8.82 2.05 8.77
CA ARG A 155 7.50 1.60 9.26
C ARG A 155 6.81 0.67 8.26
N VAL A 156 7.02 0.91 6.97
CA VAL A 156 6.41 0.14 5.87
C VAL A 156 7.06 -1.24 5.73
N VAL A 157 8.39 -1.33 5.84
CA VAL A 157 9.13 -2.60 5.64
C VAL A 157 8.62 -3.73 6.56
N PRO A 158 8.44 -3.53 7.88
CA PRO A 158 7.87 -4.56 8.74
C PRO A 158 6.47 -5.00 8.31
N ALA A 159 5.59 -4.07 7.92
CA ALA A 159 4.24 -4.39 7.49
C ALA A 159 4.20 -5.22 6.19
N LEU A 160 5.06 -4.91 5.22
CA LEU A 160 5.23 -5.74 4.02
C LEU A 160 5.81 -7.13 4.34
N ALA A 161 6.71 -7.22 5.33
CA ALA A 161 7.24 -8.50 5.79
C ALA A 161 6.18 -9.33 6.53
N ASP A 162 5.26 -8.70 7.27
CA ASP A 162 4.09 -9.37 7.86
C ASP A 162 3.15 -9.89 6.76
N ALA A 163 2.84 -9.08 5.75
CA ALA A 163 2.02 -9.51 4.61
C ALA A 163 2.64 -10.67 3.82
N HIS A 164 3.96 -10.65 3.60
CA HIS A 164 4.68 -11.77 2.99
C HIS A 164 4.58 -13.04 3.84
N ARG A 165 4.79 -12.95 5.17
CA ARG A 165 4.65 -14.08 6.10
C ARG A 165 3.22 -14.62 6.15
N ALA A 166 2.23 -13.77 5.93
CA ALA A 166 0.83 -14.14 5.82
C ALA A 166 0.45 -14.74 4.46
N GLY A 167 1.39 -14.84 3.51
CA GLY A 167 1.21 -15.57 2.25
C GLY A 167 1.04 -14.70 1.00
N ALA A 168 0.87 -13.38 1.14
CA ALA A 168 0.67 -12.45 0.01
C ALA A 168 1.97 -12.12 -0.75
N THR A 169 2.81 -13.12 -0.97
CA THR A 169 4.17 -13.00 -1.54
C THR A 169 4.14 -12.35 -2.93
N ARG A 170 3.19 -12.75 -3.79
CA ARG A 170 3.04 -12.20 -5.14
C ARG A 170 2.63 -10.72 -5.10
N ALA A 171 1.65 -10.36 -4.27
CA ALA A 171 1.22 -8.98 -4.11
C ALA A 171 2.34 -8.10 -3.57
N VAL A 172 3.06 -8.57 -2.54
CA VAL A 172 4.22 -7.86 -1.97
C VAL A 172 5.32 -7.69 -3.02
N TRP A 173 5.59 -8.70 -3.85
CA TRP A 173 6.53 -8.57 -4.96
C TRP A 173 6.15 -7.45 -5.93
N GLN A 174 4.86 -7.33 -6.31
CA GLN A 174 4.38 -6.25 -7.18
C GLN A 174 4.61 -4.87 -6.54
N VAL A 175 4.30 -4.72 -5.25
CA VAL A 175 4.57 -3.50 -4.48
C VAL A 175 6.06 -3.15 -4.51
N LEU A 176 6.93 -4.11 -4.22
CA LEU A 176 8.38 -3.91 -4.14
C LEU A 176 8.97 -3.49 -5.50
N VAL A 177 8.60 -4.17 -6.58
CA VAL A 177 9.09 -3.86 -7.93
C VAL A 177 8.64 -2.48 -8.39
N ALA A 178 7.44 -2.03 -8.00
CA ALA A 178 6.95 -0.69 -8.33
C ALA A 178 7.55 0.42 -7.43
N ALA A 179 7.82 0.14 -6.15
CA ALA A 179 8.38 1.10 -5.20
C ALA A 179 9.88 1.36 -5.41
N LEU A 180 10.66 0.30 -5.69
CA LEU A 180 12.12 0.37 -5.73
C LEU A 180 12.69 1.40 -6.71
N PRO A 181 12.20 1.52 -7.96
CA PRO A 181 12.71 2.51 -8.91
C PRO A 181 12.60 3.95 -8.38
N ARG A 182 11.48 4.29 -7.72
CA ARG A 182 11.24 5.61 -7.13
C ARG A 182 12.23 5.89 -5.99
N LEU A 183 12.44 4.90 -5.12
CA LEU A 183 13.32 5.03 -3.97
C LEU A 183 14.80 5.09 -4.35
N LEU A 184 15.20 4.33 -5.37
CA LEU A 184 16.58 4.32 -5.90
C LEU A 184 16.91 5.61 -6.67
N ALA A 185 15.91 6.24 -7.29
CA ALA A 185 16.04 7.52 -7.98
C ALA A 185 16.07 8.73 -7.02
N SER A 186 15.69 8.56 -5.75
CA SER A 186 15.70 9.65 -4.77
C SER A 186 17.11 10.19 -4.54
N ALA A 187 17.22 11.53 -4.44
CA ALA A 187 18.48 12.22 -4.18
C ALA A 187 19.12 11.80 -2.85
N THR A 188 18.29 11.46 -1.85
CA THR A 188 18.75 10.98 -0.54
C THR A 188 18.12 9.62 -0.25
N ALA A 189 18.96 8.61 -0.03
CA ALA A 189 18.46 7.26 0.25
C ALA A 189 17.66 7.23 1.57
N PRO A 190 16.38 6.80 1.55
CA PRO A 190 15.58 6.74 2.75
C PRO A 190 16.09 5.68 3.73
N ARG A 191 15.91 5.94 5.04
CA ARG A 191 16.28 5.00 6.09
C ARG A 191 15.38 3.76 6.01
N GLY A 192 15.99 2.58 5.89
CA GLY A 192 15.29 1.30 5.69
C GLY A 192 15.38 0.74 4.27
N LEU A 193 15.96 1.49 3.32
CA LEU A 193 16.16 0.98 1.95
C LEU A 193 16.98 -0.31 1.89
N PRO A 194 18.07 -0.51 2.68
CA PRO A 194 18.76 -1.80 2.72
C PRO A 194 17.87 -2.95 3.19
N ASP A 195 16.99 -2.72 4.18
CA ASP A 195 16.06 -3.75 4.69
C ASP A 195 15.00 -4.10 3.64
N LEU A 196 14.55 -3.10 2.86
CA LEU A 196 13.65 -3.33 1.72
C LEU A 196 14.31 -4.17 0.62
N LEU A 197 15.58 -3.90 0.28
CA LEU A 197 16.33 -4.70 -0.69
C LEU A 197 16.57 -6.13 -0.19
N GLU A 198 16.78 -6.29 1.10
CA GLU A 198 16.92 -7.60 1.74
C GLU A 198 15.62 -8.40 1.64
N LEU A 199 14.47 -7.80 1.99
CA LEU A 199 13.14 -8.40 1.82
C LEU A 199 12.86 -8.73 0.34
N THR A 200 13.21 -7.83 -0.57
CA THR A 200 13.06 -8.05 -2.02
C THR A 200 13.90 -9.23 -2.48
N THR A 201 15.13 -9.35 -1.99
CA THR A 201 16.02 -10.48 -2.31
C THR A 201 15.46 -11.80 -1.80
N GLN A 202 14.91 -11.80 -0.58
CA GLN A 202 14.27 -12.97 0.01
C GLN A 202 13.09 -13.46 -0.85
N ILE A 203 12.25 -12.53 -1.34
CA ILE A 203 11.07 -12.88 -2.14
C ILE A 203 11.45 -13.24 -3.59
N ALA A 204 12.44 -12.55 -4.17
CA ALA A 204 12.87 -12.76 -5.56
C ALA A 204 13.24 -14.22 -5.87
N GLY A 205 13.83 -14.94 -4.90
CA GLY A 205 14.21 -16.35 -5.08
C GLY A 205 13.02 -17.30 -5.33
N ALA A 206 11.82 -16.93 -4.88
CA ALA A 206 10.60 -17.70 -5.12
C ALA A 206 9.85 -17.26 -6.40
N MET A 207 10.16 -16.07 -6.92
CA MET A 207 9.49 -15.51 -8.09
C MET A 207 10.21 -15.96 -9.38
N SER A 208 9.54 -16.79 -10.18
CA SER A 208 10.06 -17.27 -11.46
C SER A 208 9.93 -16.20 -12.55
N GLY A 209 10.80 -15.19 -12.52
CA GLY A 209 10.82 -14.15 -13.55
C GLY A 209 12.01 -13.20 -13.42
N LYS A 210 12.66 -12.89 -14.55
CA LYS A 210 13.68 -11.83 -14.60
C LYS A 210 12.98 -10.48 -14.51
N ALA A 211 12.94 -9.90 -13.32
CA ALA A 211 12.51 -8.52 -13.16
C ALA A 211 13.70 -7.59 -13.40
N ASP A 212 13.54 -6.67 -14.35
CA ASP A 212 14.47 -5.55 -14.49
C ASP A 212 14.02 -4.42 -13.54
N ILE A 213 14.90 -4.01 -12.62
CA ILE A 213 14.63 -2.96 -11.65
C ILE A 213 15.49 -1.75 -12.03
N PRO A 214 14.91 -0.69 -12.62
CA PRO A 214 15.63 0.54 -12.96
C PRO A 214 16.40 1.12 -11.76
N GLY A 215 17.61 1.62 -12.01
CA GLY A 215 18.49 2.20 -10.98
C GLY A 215 19.27 1.20 -10.12
N LEU A 216 18.86 -0.07 -10.07
CA LEU A 216 19.53 -1.09 -9.25
C LEU A 216 20.99 -1.33 -9.70
N ALA A 217 21.22 -1.38 -11.01
CA ALA A 217 22.55 -1.59 -11.57
C ALA A 217 23.53 -0.45 -11.25
N GLU A 218 23.03 0.78 -11.21
CA GLU A 218 23.82 1.96 -10.86
C GLU A 218 24.24 1.90 -9.38
N VAL A 219 23.29 1.68 -8.48
CA VAL A 219 23.57 1.60 -7.03
C VAL A 219 24.50 0.42 -6.71
N ALA A 220 24.34 -0.71 -7.39
CA ALA A 220 25.23 -1.86 -7.26
C ALA A 220 26.67 -1.60 -7.77
N GLY A 221 26.85 -0.66 -8.70
CA GLY A 221 28.13 -0.30 -9.31
C GLY A 221 28.91 0.80 -8.57
N ARG A 222 28.28 1.52 -7.62
CA ARG A 222 28.95 2.57 -6.83
C ARG A 222 30.05 1.96 -5.96
N SER A 223 31.25 2.54 -6.00
CA SER A 223 32.39 2.08 -5.20
C SER A 223 32.16 2.41 -3.72
N GLY A 224 32.06 1.39 -2.86
CA GLY A 224 31.83 1.55 -1.43
C GLY A 224 31.41 0.26 -0.73
N SER A 225 31.74 0.14 0.55
CA SER A 225 31.41 -1.03 1.40
C SER A 225 30.08 -0.88 2.17
N THR A 226 29.25 0.10 1.78
CA THR A 226 28.00 0.41 2.47
C THR A 226 27.03 -0.77 2.42
N ARG A 227 26.20 -0.92 3.47
CA ARG A 227 25.16 -1.96 3.54
C ARG A 227 24.24 -1.90 2.31
N LEU A 228 23.85 -0.70 1.91
CA LEU A 228 23.02 -0.47 0.72
C LEU A 228 23.62 -1.04 -0.56
N GLY A 229 24.91 -0.77 -0.83
CA GLY A 229 25.59 -1.29 -2.02
C GLY A 229 25.76 -2.81 -1.99
N LYS A 230 25.93 -3.41 -0.80
CA LYS A 230 26.01 -4.86 -0.63
C LYS A 230 24.66 -5.54 -0.94
N GLU A 231 23.56 -5.05 -0.37
CA GLU A 231 22.23 -5.61 -0.64
C GLU A 231 21.80 -5.38 -2.09
N ALA A 232 22.11 -4.23 -2.71
CA ALA A 232 21.83 -3.99 -4.12
C ALA A 232 22.55 -4.99 -5.05
N ARG A 233 23.82 -5.29 -4.76
CA ARG A 233 24.58 -6.33 -5.49
C ARG A 233 23.99 -7.73 -5.28
N ARG A 234 23.56 -8.04 -4.06
CA ARG A 234 22.93 -9.32 -3.72
C ARG A 234 21.61 -9.51 -4.49
N LEU A 235 20.73 -8.51 -4.49
CA LEU A 235 19.48 -8.54 -5.25
C LEU A 235 19.74 -8.72 -6.74
N ARG A 236 20.67 -7.94 -7.32
CA ARG A 236 21.05 -8.05 -8.74
C ARG A 236 21.57 -9.44 -9.12
N ALA A 237 22.22 -10.14 -8.19
CA ALA A 237 22.70 -11.50 -8.44
C ALA A 237 21.56 -12.52 -8.49
N VAL A 238 20.50 -12.33 -7.69
CA VAL A 238 19.32 -13.22 -7.66
C VAL A 238 18.42 -13.02 -8.89
N LEU A 239 18.34 -11.81 -9.44
CA LEU A 239 17.45 -11.50 -10.58
C LEU A 239 18.00 -11.87 -11.96
N ARG A 240 19.22 -12.40 -12.04
CA ARG A 240 19.90 -12.75 -13.30
C ARG A 240 19.61 -14.17 -13.76
#